data_AF-A0AAD9IBP2-F1
#
_entry.id   AF-A0AAD9IBP2-F1
#
_cell.length_a   1.000
_cell.length_b   1.000
_cell.length_c   1.000
_cell.angle_alpha   90.00
_cell.angle_beta   90.00
_cell.angle_gamma   90.00
#
_symmetry.space_group_name_H-M   'P 1'
#
loop_
_entity.id
_entity.type
_entity.pdbx_description
1 polymer ?
#
loop_
_entity_poly.entity_id
_entity_poly.type
_entity_poly.pdbx_seq_one_letter_code
_entity_poly.pdbx_strand_id
1 'polypeptide(L)'
;MLQKEHGIDTFTLYYLGTTLLAGQPGPPWRLGLHMLSTASDLGYIASTLSLVRLLTRVDVNSNARSQAMFQRASQRFSSLIKEGEHPDALTLQGIILASAGDSRKAAQYFSAAIKAAAAAGDKATQYRPHPMSRAQLSDDPEPEALIQDQLEGGGGSDLEAPGLHKTGRSRRLYRWNWEASCYLGLGRCKLASGSRAAAEVAFRVVALELDHPEGYLELGKLQPPGAPERHAYLAKAAVSGEDAAAVLLGEMYVQAAEEAGLAKRQRSELRLLAAGWLEVAGQDEPARQLRR
;
A
#
# COMPACT_ATOMS: atom_id res chain seq x y z
N MET A 1 -21.51 26.97 7.07
CA MET A 1 -22.92 26.89 7.50
C MET A 1 -23.25 25.48 7.99
N LEU A 2 -23.12 24.43 7.17
CA LEU A 2 -23.38 23.02 7.55
C LEU A 2 -22.84 22.56 8.93
N GLN A 3 -21.56 22.78 9.24
CA GLN A 3 -21.01 22.35 10.53
C GLN A 3 -21.61 23.13 11.72
N LYS A 4 -21.87 24.42 11.55
CA LYS A 4 -22.43 25.27 12.61
C LYS A 4 -23.92 25.00 12.86
N GLU A 5 -24.65 24.61 11.82
CA GLU A 5 -26.11 24.43 11.88
C GLU A 5 -26.53 22.98 12.17
N HIS A 6 -25.74 22.00 11.75
CA HIS A 6 -26.12 20.59 11.82
C HIS A 6 -25.06 19.69 12.46
N GLY A 7 -23.90 20.22 12.84
CA GLY A 7 -22.80 19.43 13.40
C GLY A 7 -22.15 18.47 12.39
N ILE A 8 -22.46 18.59 11.09
CA ILE A 8 -21.91 17.73 10.05
C ILE A 8 -20.66 18.40 9.47
N ASP A 9 -19.48 17.82 9.73
CA ASP A 9 -18.22 18.26 9.16
C ASP A 9 -17.92 17.60 7.79
N THR A 10 -16.89 18.10 7.11
CA THR A 10 -16.49 17.60 5.79
C THR A 10 -15.93 16.18 5.85
N PHE A 11 -15.33 15.79 6.98
CA PHE A 11 -14.84 14.44 7.23
C PHE A 11 -15.99 13.42 7.26
N THR A 12 -17.07 13.74 7.96
CA THR A 12 -18.29 12.94 8.06
C THR A 12 -18.94 12.78 6.69
N LEU A 13 -19.07 13.88 5.92
CA LEU A 13 -19.57 13.83 4.55
C LEU A 13 -18.71 12.93 3.66
N TYR A 14 -17.38 13.02 3.77
CA TYR A 14 -16.48 12.15 3.02
C TYR A 14 -16.69 10.68 3.37
N TYR A 15 -16.67 10.34 4.67
CA TYR A 15 -16.74 8.96 5.13
C TYR A 15 -18.08 8.29 4.77
N LEU A 16 -19.19 8.99 5.01
CA LEU A 16 -20.52 8.53 4.60
C LEU A 16 -20.60 8.41 3.07
N GLY A 17 -20.07 9.40 2.35
CA GLY A 17 -19.99 9.38 0.90
C GLY A 17 -19.26 8.14 0.38
N THR A 18 -18.06 7.84 0.91
CA THR A 18 -17.28 6.66 0.49
C THR A 18 -17.96 5.34 0.85
N THR A 19 -18.62 5.27 2.01
CA THR A 19 -19.35 4.06 2.42
C THR A 19 -20.53 3.78 1.47
N LEU A 20 -21.28 4.82 1.10
CA LEU A 20 -22.38 4.70 0.14
C LEU A 20 -21.91 4.32 -1.27
N LEU A 21 -20.69 4.72 -1.64
CA LEU A 21 -20.04 4.32 -2.89
C LEU A 21 -19.37 2.92 -2.82
N ALA A 22 -19.41 2.21 -1.70
CA ALA A 22 -18.94 0.82 -1.67
C ALA A 22 -19.99 -0.16 -2.22
N GLY A 23 -21.25 0.26 -2.30
CA GLY A 23 -22.38 -0.55 -2.78
C GLY A 23 -22.57 -0.53 -4.30
N GLN A 24 -23.60 -1.25 -4.75
CA GLN A 24 -24.00 -1.28 -6.16
C GLN A 24 -24.51 0.11 -6.62
N PRO A 25 -24.34 0.47 -7.91
CA PRO A 25 -24.90 1.70 -8.46
C PRO A 25 -26.41 1.81 -8.22
N GLY A 26 -26.88 2.91 -7.64
CA GLY A 26 -28.28 3.12 -7.27
C GLY A 26 -28.54 4.45 -6.56
N PRO A 27 -29.71 4.64 -5.92
CA PRO A 27 -30.00 5.85 -5.15
C PRO A 27 -28.96 6.15 -4.04
N PRO A 28 -28.49 5.17 -3.24
CA PRO A 28 -27.43 5.39 -2.25
C PRO A 28 -26.12 5.88 -2.88
N TRP A 29 -25.75 5.33 -4.03
CA TRP A 29 -24.56 5.74 -4.79
C TRP A 29 -24.62 7.22 -5.21
N ARG A 30 -25.77 7.67 -5.74
CA ARG A 30 -25.96 9.07 -6.13
C ARG A 30 -25.86 10.01 -4.92
N LEU A 31 -26.44 9.63 -3.79
CA LEU A 31 -26.30 10.37 -2.54
C LEU A 31 -24.83 10.44 -2.11
N GLY A 32 -24.09 9.33 -2.20
CA GLY A 32 -22.65 9.29 -1.92
C GLY A 32 -21.85 10.24 -2.80
N LEU A 33 -22.13 10.29 -4.10
CA LEU A 33 -21.52 11.25 -5.03
C LEU A 33 -21.80 12.70 -4.65
N HIS A 34 -23.04 13.00 -4.25
CA HIS A 34 -23.41 14.34 -3.78
C HIS A 34 -22.66 14.71 -2.50
N MET A 35 -22.59 13.81 -1.52
CA MET A 35 -21.83 14.03 -0.28
C MET A 35 -20.35 14.31 -0.56
N LEU A 36 -19.72 13.52 -1.44
CA LEU A 36 -18.34 13.78 -1.87
C LEU A 36 -18.20 15.10 -2.60
N SER A 37 -19.11 15.43 -3.52
CA SER A 37 -19.09 16.71 -4.23
C SER A 37 -19.20 17.89 -3.27
N THR A 38 -20.11 17.83 -2.28
CA THR A 38 -20.27 18.88 -1.28
C THR A 38 -19.03 19.02 -0.41
N ALA A 39 -18.46 17.91 0.08
CA ALA A 39 -17.23 17.96 0.86
C ALA A 39 -16.04 18.51 0.04
N SER A 40 -15.93 18.12 -1.24
CA SER A 40 -14.95 18.71 -2.16
C SER A 40 -15.20 20.21 -2.38
N ASP A 41 -16.46 20.63 -2.48
CA ASP A 41 -16.84 22.03 -2.63
C ASP A 41 -16.49 22.89 -1.41
N LEU A 42 -16.46 22.27 -0.24
CA LEU A 42 -16.00 22.87 1.01
C LEU A 42 -14.48 22.79 1.20
N GLY A 43 -13.74 22.31 0.20
CA GLY A 43 -12.26 22.28 0.20
C GLY A 43 -11.65 21.03 0.83
N TYR A 44 -12.43 19.98 1.09
CA TYR A 44 -11.88 18.74 1.64
C TYR A 44 -11.17 17.92 0.56
N ILE A 45 -9.84 17.91 0.62
CA ILE A 45 -8.95 17.36 -0.40
C ILE A 45 -9.24 15.88 -0.70
N ALA A 46 -9.44 15.05 0.33
CA ALA A 46 -9.70 13.63 0.14
C ALA A 46 -10.95 13.37 -0.72
N SER A 47 -12.00 14.19 -0.58
CA SER A 47 -13.18 14.11 -1.45
C SER A 47 -12.86 14.49 -2.90
N THR A 48 -12.05 15.52 -3.12
CA THR A 48 -11.59 15.89 -4.47
C THR A 48 -10.83 14.74 -5.13
N LEU A 49 -9.89 14.13 -4.41
CA LEU A 49 -9.09 13.00 -4.91
C LEU A 49 -9.94 11.75 -5.19
N SER A 50 -10.90 11.43 -4.31
CA SER A 50 -11.81 10.31 -4.52
C SER A 50 -12.71 10.50 -5.74
N LEU A 51 -13.23 11.71 -5.98
CA LEU A 51 -14.01 12.03 -7.18
C LEU A 51 -13.19 11.89 -8.45
N VAL A 52 -11.94 12.37 -8.46
CA VAL A 52 -11.05 12.25 -9.63
C VAL A 52 -10.65 10.78 -9.85
N ARG A 53 -10.35 10.03 -8.80
CA ARG A 53 -10.06 8.59 -8.91
C ARG A 53 -11.25 7.79 -9.42
N LEU A 54 -12.47 8.21 -9.12
CA LEU A 54 -13.66 7.56 -9.66
C LEU A 54 -13.77 7.75 -11.18
N LEU A 55 -13.44 8.95 -11.69
CA LEU A 55 -13.42 9.24 -13.13
C LEU A 55 -12.43 8.40 -13.93
N THR A 56 -11.40 7.87 -13.27
CA THR A 56 -10.34 7.07 -13.91
C THR A 56 -10.63 5.58 -13.87
N ARG A 57 -11.56 5.14 -13.01
CA ARG A 57 -11.87 3.71 -12.79
C ARG A 57 -13.16 3.27 -13.44
N VAL A 58 -14.20 4.09 -13.32
CA VAL A 58 -15.48 3.77 -13.92
C VAL A 58 -15.33 4.09 -15.41
N ASP A 59 -15.81 3.19 -16.27
CA ASP A 59 -16.14 3.55 -17.66
C ASP A 59 -17.37 4.46 -17.61
N VAL A 60 -17.16 5.64 -17.03
CA VAL A 60 -18.20 6.63 -16.89
C VAL A 60 -18.46 7.04 -18.32
N ASN A 61 -19.65 6.69 -18.82
CA ASN A 61 -20.19 7.20 -20.08
C ASN A 61 -19.67 8.62 -20.29
N SER A 62 -19.20 8.96 -21.49
CA SER A 62 -18.60 10.26 -21.82
C SER A 62 -19.31 11.47 -21.19
N ASN A 63 -20.63 11.38 -21.00
CA ASN A 63 -21.52 12.34 -20.32
C ASN A 63 -21.28 12.55 -18.81
N ALA A 64 -20.68 11.60 -18.09
CA ALA A 64 -20.40 11.77 -16.66
C ALA A 64 -19.15 12.64 -16.45
N ARG A 65 -18.15 12.57 -17.33
CA ARG A 65 -17.03 13.51 -17.31
C ARG A 65 -17.49 14.95 -17.50
N SER A 66 -18.58 15.19 -18.23
CA SER A 66 -19.15 16.53 -18.44
C SER A 66 -20.04 17.02 -17.30
N GLN A 67 -20.36 16.20 -16.29
CA GLN A 67 -21.15 16.67 -15.16
C GLN A 67 -20.36 17.71 -14.33
N ALA A 68 -21.07 18.76 -13.91
CA ALA A 68 -20.48 19.91 -13.23
C ALA A 68 -19.68 19.55 -11.97
N MET A 69 -20.11 18.52 -11.21
CA MET A 69 -19.37 18.06 -10.02
C MET A 69 -17.97 17.56 -10.37
N PHE A 70 -17.82 16.79 -11.45
CA PHE A 70 -16.55 16.20 -11.86
C PHE A 70 -15.63 17.23 -12.50
N GLN A 71 -16.18 18.19 -13.24
CA GLN A 71 -15.42 19.34 -13.75
C GLN A 71 -14.83 20.17 -12.62
N ARG A 72 -15.63 20.51 -11.60
CA ARG A 72 -15.16 21.26 -10.43
C ARG A 72 -14.10 20.49 -9.63
N ALA A 73 -14.27 19.18 -9.44
CA ALA A 73 -13.26 18.35 -8.80
C ALA A 73 -11.95 18.30 -9.60
N SER A 74 -12.05 18.19 -10.94
CA SER A 74 -10.87 18.16 -11.83
C SER A 74 -10.12 19.50 -11.84
N GLN A 75 -10.83 20.62 -11.80
CA GLN A 75 -10.25 21.96 -11.67
C GLN A 75 -9.48 22.10 -10.35
N ARG A 76 -10.09 21.71 -9.23
CA ARG A 76 -9.44 21.71 -7.91
C ARG A 76 -8.21 20.82 -7.87
N PHE A 77 -8.34 19.60 -8.39
CA PHE A 77 -7.21 18.68 -8.50
C PHE A 77 -6.07 19.29 -9.30
N SER A 78 -6.36 19.94 -10.42
CA SER A 78 -5.36 20.65 -11.21
C SER A 78 -4.66 21.77 -10.42
N SER A 79 -5.38 22.49 -9.56
CA SER A 79 -4.77 23.48 -8.64
C SER A 79 -3.86 22.81 -7.61
N LEU A 80 -4.28 21.71 -6.98
CA LEU A 80 -3.45 20.96 -6.02
C LEU A 80 -2.14 20.44 -6.66
N ILE A 81 -2.20 20.01 -7.93
CA ILE A 81 -1.01 19.59 -8.68
C ILE A 81 -0.07 20.77 -8.96
N LYS A 82 -0.62 21.94 -9.31
CA LYS A 82 0.17 23.16 -9.54
C LYS A 82 0.85 23.67 -8.27
N GLU A 83 0.20 23.55 -7.13
CA GLU A 83 0.80 23.86 -5.82
C GLU A 83 2.00 22.96 -5.53
N GLY A 84 1.92 21.67 -5.90
CA GLY A 84 3.05 20.74 -5.79
C GLY A 84 3.39 20.32 -4.36
N GLU A 85 2.55 20.68 -3.39
CA GLU A 85 2.79 20.39 -1.96
C GLU A 85 2.02 19.14 -1.47
N HIS A 86 1.06 18.63 -2.25
CA HIS A 86 0.16 17.56 -1.81
C HIS A 86 0.61 16.20 -2.34
N PRO A 87 1.24 15.34 -1.53
CA PRO A 87 1.78 14.05 -2.00
C PRO A 87 0.69 13.09 -2.50
N ASP A 88 -0.50 13.07 -1.89
CA ASP A 88 -1.63 12.26 -2.35
C ASP A 88 -2.09 12.70 -3.76
N ALA A 89 -2.16 14.02 -4.03
CA ALA A 89 -2.55 14.53 -5.34
C ALA A 89 -1.52 14.18 -6.41
N LEU A 90 -0.23 14.42 -6.13
CA LEU A 90 0.86 14.06 -7.04
C LEU A 90 0.91 12.55 -7.31
N THR A 91 0.64 11.73 -6.29
CA THR A 91 0.52 10.28 -6.44
C THR A 91 -0.62 9.92 -7.40
N LEU A 92 -1.81 10.53 -7.24
CA LEU A 92 -2.94 10.32 -8.14
C LEU A 92 -2.59 10.65 -9.59
N GLN A 93 -1.92 11.78 -9.82
CA GLN A 93 -1.50 12.19 -11.16
C GLN A 93 -0.51 11.18 -11.76
N GLY A 94 0.41 10.66 -10.97
CA GLY A 94 1.31 9.58 -11.36
C GLY A 94 0.55 8.32 -11.80
N ILE A 95 -0.46 7.91 -11.04
CA ILE A 95 -1.31 6.75 -11.37
C ILE A 95 -2.05 6.97 -12.69
N ILE A 96 -2.66 8.16 -12.87
CA ILE A 96 -3.38 8.52 -14.11
C ILE A 96 -2.44 8.42 -15.32
N LEU A 97 -1.26 9.01 -15.23
CA LEU A 97 -0.28 8.97 -16.33
C LEU A 97 0.26 7.56 -16.60
N ALA A 98 0.49 6.78 -15.56
CA ALA A 98 0.93 5.39 -15.71
C ALA A 98 -0.15 4.55 -16.42
N SER A 99 -1.43 4.73 -16.06
CA SER A 99 -2.55 4.06 -16.71
C SER A 99 -2.73 4.48 -18.17
N ALA A 100 -2.32 5.70 -18.53
CA ALA A 100 -2.29 6.20 -19.91
C ALA A 100 -1.03 5.76 -20.69
N GLY A 101 -0.14 4.96 -20.08
CA GLY A 101 1.10 4.47 -20.70
C GLY A 101 2.29 5.44 -20.63
N ASP A 102 2.14 6.65 -20.08
CA ASP A 102 3.23 7.62 -19.95
C ASP A 102 4.06 7.36 -18.68
N SER A 103 4.79 6.25 -18.68
CA SER A 103 5.63 5.81 -17.55
C SER A 103 6.70 6.83 -17.16
N ARG A 104 7.19 7.62 -18.12
CA ARG A 104 8.23 8.63 -17.84
C ARG A 104 7.67 9.78 -17.03
N LYS A 105 6.54 10.37 -17.45
CA LYS A 105 5.89 11.44 -16.66
C LYS A 105 5.33 10.90 -15.34
N ALA A 106 4.78 9.69 -15.34
CA ALA A 106 4.31 9.06 -14.11
C ALA A 106 5.40 8.97 -13.03
N ALA A 107 6.60 8.49 -13.41
CA ALA A 107 7.74 8.42 -12.50
C ALA A 107 8.16 9.79 -11.94
N GLN A 108 8.03 10.87 -12.73
CA GLN A 108 8.30 12.23 -12.26
C GLN A 108 7.32 12.65 -11.17
N TYR A 109 6.03 12.40 -11.37
CA TYR A 109 5.00 12.71 -10.37
C TYR A 109 5.12 11.89 -9.09
N PHE A 110 5.43 10.59 -9.18
CA PHE A 110 5.72 9.78 -7.99
C PHE A 110 6.95 10.30 -7.24
N SER A 111 8.01 10.67 -7.95
CA SER A 111 9.21 11.25 -7.32
C SER A 111 8.91 12.60 -6.67
N ALA A 112 8.05 13.42 -7.29
CA ALA A 112 7.59 14.69 -6.72
C ALA A 112 6.76 14.47 -5.46
N ALA A 113 5.87 13.47 -5.44
CA ALA A 113 5.09 13.11 -4.26
C ALA A 113 5.98 12.76 -3.06
N ILE A 114 7.02 11.94 -3.29
CA ILE A 114 7.99 11.57 -2.26
C ILE A 114 8.71 12.81 -1.70
N LYS A 115 9.12 13.73 -2.57
CA LYS A 115 9.77 14.99 -2.16
C LYS A 115 8.82 15.88 -1.35
N ALA A 116 7.57 16.02 -1.79
CA ALA A 116 6.54 16.79 -1.09
C ALA A 116 6.27 16.22 0.32
N ALA A 117 6.17 14.89 0.44
CA ALA A 117 6.01 14.21 1.72
C ALA A 117 7.21 14.42 2.66
N ALA A 118 8.45 14.35 2.14
CA ALA A 118 9.64 14.62 2.93
C ALA A 118 9.66 16.07 3.46
N ALA A 119 9.37 17.04 2.59
CA ALA A 119 9.30 18.45 2.98
C ALA A 119 8.18 18.74 4.01
N ALA A 120 7.04 18.06 3.89
CA ALA A 120 5.96 18.14 4.88
C ALA A 120 6.38 17.55 6.24
N GLY A 121 7.14 16.46 6.23
CA GLY A 121 7.73 15.87 7.43
C GLY A 121 8.71 16.80 8.12
N ASP A 122 9.62 17.43 7.37
CA ASP A 122 10.59 18.37 7.94
C ASP A 122 9.89 19.56 8.61
N LYS A 123 8.87 20.14 7.94
CA LYS A 123 8.01 21.18 8.52
C LYS A 123 7.35 20.69 9.82
N ALA A 124 6.75 19.50 9.83
CA ALA A 124 6.09 18.95 11.02
C ALA A 124 7.07 18.71 12.19
N THR A 125 8.32 18.35 11.89
CA THR A 125 9.37 18.12 12.89
C THR A 125 9.87 19.43 13.50
N GLN A 126 9.93 20.50 12.69
CA GLN A 126 10.31 21.85 13.11
C GLN A 126 9.29 22.50 14.05
N TYR A 127 8.02 22.11 13.96
CA TYR A 127 6.93 22.59 14.83
C TYR A 127 6.67 21.72 16.06
N ARG A 128 7.59 20.80 16.45
CA ARG A 128 7.52 20.24 17.80
C ARG A 128 7.68 21.39 18.80
N PRO A 129 6.67 21.74 19.62
CA PRO A 129 6.93 22.59 20.77
C PRO A 129 8.06 21.92 21.56
N HIS A 130 9.01 22.73 22.05
CA HIS A 130 9.96 22.27 23.05
C HIS A 130 9.22 21.38 24.06
N PRO A 131 9.83 20.26 24.53
CA PRO A 131 9.21 19.49 25.59
C PRO A 131 8.80 20.49 26.66
N MET A 132 7.49 20.60 26.89
CA MET A 132 6.98 21.41 27.98
C MET A 132 7.79 21.01 29.18
N SER A 133 8.53 21.99 29.69
CA SER A 133 9.34 21.89 30.89
C SER A 133 8.58 21.05 31.91
N ARG A 134 9.11 19.87 32.22
CA ARG A 134 8.64 19.01 33.31
C ARG A 134 8.92 19.63 34.69
N ALA A 135 9.18 20.94 34.76
CA ALA A 135 9.59 21.65 35.97
C ALA A 135 8.48 22.50 36.61
N GLN A 136 7.19 22.16 36.44
CA GLN A 136 6.10 22.80 37.20
C GLN A 136 5.08 21.80 37.80
N LEU A 137 5.48 20.54 37.99
CA LEU A 137 4.79 19.62 38.89
C LEU A 137 5.84 18.98 39.82
N SER A 138 6.40 19.81 40.70
CA SER A 138 6.71 19.42 42.08
C SER A 138 5.40 19.61 42.87
N ASP A 139 4.95 18.77 43.79
CA ASP A 139 5.66 17.93 44.74
C ASP A 139 4.90 16.62 44.91
N ASP A 140 5.57 15.48 44.74
CA ASP A 140 5.40 14.29 45.60
C ASP A 140 6.49 13.24 45.26
N PRO A 141 7.05 12.56 46.26
CA PRO A 141 8.23 11.71 46.09
C PRO A 141 7.89 10.35 45.45
N GLU A 142 8.79 9.91 44.57
CA GLU A 142 8.82 8.55 44.02
C GLU A 142 8.79 7.47 45.11
N PRO A 143 8.33 6.26 44.72
CA PRO A 143 9.02 5.05 45.13
C PRO A 143 9.64 4.38 43.90
N GLU A 144 10.96 4.50 43.77
CA GLU A 144 11.77 3.47 43.15
C GLU A 144 11.58 2.17 43.93
N ALA A 145 11.13 1.09 43.27
CA ALA A 145 11.72 -0.25 43.36
C ALA A 145 10.75 -1.35 42.87
N LEU A 146 11.32 -2.35 42.18
CA LEU A 146 10.76 -3.63 41.71
C LEU A 146 9.71 -3.47 40.60
N ILE A 147 9.89 -4.03 39.39
CA ILE A 147 10.15 -5.44 39.10
C ILE A 147 10.99 -5.53 37.81
N GLN A 148 12.22 -6.02 37.96
CA GLN A 148 12.87 -6.86 36.96
C GLN A 148 12.63 -8.31 37.40
N ASP A 149 12.42 -9.16 36.40
CA ASP A 149 12.59 -10.62 36.40
C ASP A 149 11.31 -11.48 36.22
N GLN A 150 11.48 -12.51 35.39
CA GLN A 150 10.60 -13.64 35.07
C GLN A 150 9.47 -13.47 34.05
N LEU A 151 9.80 -13.66 32.77
CA LEU A 151 9.06 -14.56 31.87
C LEU A 151 10.04 -15.19 30.86
N GLU A 152 10.80 -16.18 31.33
CA GLU A 152 11.33 -17.26 30.48
C GLU A 152 10.37 -18.46 30.56
N GLY A 153 10.00 -19.01 29.40
CA GLY A 153 9.40 -20.35 29.30
C GLY A 153 8.12 -20.42 28.47
N GLY A 154 8.21 -20.85 27.21
CA GLY A 154 7.03 -21.22 26.42
C GLY A 154 7.18 -21.42 24.92
N GLY A 155 7.98 -22.40 24.51
CA GLY A 155 7.87 -23.23 23.29
C GLY A 155 7.21 -22.72 22.00
N GLY A 156 8.04 -22.57 20.96
CA GLY A 156 7.84 -23.25 19.66
C GLY A 156 6.82 -22.68 18.66
N SER A 157 7.30 -21.87 17.72
CA SER A 157 7.06 -22.15 16.30
C SER A 157 8.19 -21.56 15.44
N ASP A 158 8.97 -22.44 14.81
CA ASP A 158 10.09 -22.15 13.94
C ASP A 158 9.62 -21.62 12.57
N LEU A 159 9.17 -20.36 12.56
CA LEU A 159 8.95 -19.56 11.35
C LEU A 159 9.65 -18.19 11.47
N GLU A 160 10.76 -18.12 12.21
CA GLU A 160 11.65 -16.96 12.13
C GLU A 160 12.44 -17.02 10.82
N ALA A 161 12.00 -16.22 9.85
CA ALA A 161 12.73 -16.00 8.61
C ALA A 161 14.17 -15.52 8.91
N PRO A 162 15.20 -16.21 8.42
CA PRO A 162 16.58 -15.87 8.76
C PRO A 162 17.00 -14.56 8.07
N GLY A 163 17.49 -13.60 8.86
CA GLY A 163 18.36 -12.52 8.34
C GLY A 163 17.72 -11.16 8.02
N LEU A 164 16.50 -10.85 8.48
CA LEU A 164 15.99 -9.46 8.42
C LEU A 164 16.73 -8.58 9.45
N HIS A 165 17.93 -8.16 9.07
CA HIS A 165 18.79 -7.28 9.86
C HIS A 165 18.01 -6.07 10.41
N LYS A 166 18.17 -5.83 11.72
CA LYS A 166 17.80 -4.62 12.46
C LYS A 166 18.60 -3.41 11.96
N THR A 167 18.54 -3.07 10.67
CA THR A 167 18.96 -1.74 10.23
C THR A 167 17.98 -0.77 10.85
N GLY A 168 18.51 0.18 11.65
CA GLY A 168 17.71 1.14 12.39
C GLY A 168 16.64 1.71 11.47
N ARG A 169 15.37 1.38 11.75
CA ARG A 169 14.22 1.90 11.02
C ARG A 169 14.31 3.41 11.14
N SER A 170 14.87 4.08 10.14
CA SER A 170 14.78 5.51 10.00
C SER A 170 13.29 5.79 9.84
N ARG A 171 12.62 6.12 10.96
CA ARG A 171 11.19 6.38 10.98
C ARG A 171 10.97 7.62 10.14
N ARG A 172 10.61 7.43 8.86
CA ARG A 172 10.11 8.53 8.04
C ARG A 172 8.93 9.15 8.79
N LEU A 173 9.08 10.40 9.19
CA LEU A 173 8.18 11.05 10.15
C LEU A 173 6.82 11.39 9.54
N TYR A 174 6.73 11.47 8.21
CA TYR A 174 5.49 11.78 7.51
C TYR A 174 5.04 10.62 6.62
N ARG A 175 3.93 9.99 7.02
CA ARG A 175 3.19 9.00 6.22
C ARG A 175 2.03 9.72 5.53
N TRP A 176 1.76 9.37 4.27
CA TRP A 176 0.59 9.85 3.54
C TRP A 176 -0.24 8.68 3.02
N ASN A 177 -1.51 8.92 2.71
CA ASN A 177 -2.48 7.85 2.49
C ASN A 177 -2.07 6.93 1.33
N TRP A 178 -1.50 7.50 0.27
CA TRP A 178 -1.18 6.76 -0.95
C TRP A 178 0.30 6.43 -1.10
N GLU A 179 1.04 6.37 0.00
CA GLU A 179 2.48 6.10 0.01
C GLU A 179 2.84 4.77 -0.67
N ALA A 180 2.15 3.68 -0.33
CA ALA A 180 2.39 2.38 -0.94
C ALA A 180 2.14 2.42 -2.46
N SER A 181 1.03 3.00 -2.90
CA SER A 181 0.70 3.16 -4.32
C SER A 181 1.73 4.02 -5.07
N CYS A 182 2.27 5.06 -4.42
CA CYS A 182 3.32 5.89 -4.99
C CYS A 182 4.60 5.11 -5.27
N TYR A 183 5.10 4.37 -4.28
CA TYR A 183 6.32 3.58 -4.45
C TYR A 183 6.13 2.38 -5.39
N LEU A 184 4.98 1.72 -5.36
CA LEU A 184 4.63 0.66 -6.33
C LEU A 184 4.62 1.21 -7.76
N GLY A 185 3.93 2.34 -7.97
CA GLY A 185 3.88 3.01 -9.26
C GLY A 185 5.26 3.42 -9.76
N LEU A 186 6.08 4.00 -8.88
CA LEU A 186 7.47 4.36 -9.19
C LEU A 186 8.30 3.14 -9.58
N GLY A 187 8.23 2.05 -8.79
CA GLY A 187 8.94 0.81 -9.05
C GLY A 187 8.59 0.22 -10.41
N ARG A 188 7.30 0.16 -10.73
CA ARG A 188 6.80 -0.28 -12.05
C ARG A 188 7.31 0.58 -13.20
N CYS A 189 7.27 1.90 -13.06
CA CYS A 189 7.81 2.79 -14.08
C CYS A 189 9.34 2.62 -14.25
N LYS A 190 10.08 2.34 -13.17
CA LYS A 190 11.52 2.08 -13.23
C LYS A 190 11.85 0.74 -13.89
N LEU A 191 11.05 -0.30 -13.65
CA LEU A 191 11.16 -1.57 -14.40
C LEU A 191 10.89 -1.35 -15.89
N ALA A 192 9.82 -0.62 -16.22
CA ALA A 192 9.49 -0.32 -17.62
C ALA A 192 10.60 0.46 -18.33
N SER A 193 11.40 1.26 -17.60
CA SER A 193 12.56 1.96 -18.14
C SER A 193 13.87 1.16 -18.06
N GLY A 194 13.84 -0.13 -17.71
CA GLY A 194 15.01 -1.01 -17.59
C GLY A 194 15.88 -0.79 -16.34
N SER A 195 15.47 0.05 -15.39
CA SER A 195 16.23 0.36 -14.18
C SER A 195 15.84 -0.56 -13.02
N ARG A 196 16.28 -1.83 -13.10
CA ARG A 196 15.96 -2.87 -12.10
C ARG A 196 16.34 -2.48 -10.68
N ALA A 197 17.56 -1.98 -10.47
CA ALA A 197 18.04 -1.59 -9.14
C ALA A 197 17.20 -0.46 -8.52
N ALA A 198 16.80 0.54 -9.32
CA ALA A 198 15.95 1.63 -8.82
C ALA A 198 14.54 1.14 -8.49
N ALA A 199 14.01 0.19 -9.26
CA ALA A 199 12.73 -0.43 -8.95
C ALA A 199 12.79 -1.23 -7.64
N GLU A 200 13.85 -2.01 -7.45
CA GLU A 200 14.07 -2.78 -6.22
C GLU A 200 14.07 -1.88 -4.98
N VAL A 201 14.76 -0.74 -5.03
CA VAL A 201 14.73 0.24 -3.93
C VAL A 201 13.31 0.69 -3.60
N ALA A 202 12.49 1.01 -4.61
CA ALA A 202 11.11 1.41 -4.41
C ALA A 202 10.26 0.29 -3.80
N PHE A 203 10.38 -0.94 -4.32
CA PHE A 203 9.64 -2.09 -3.80
C PHE A 203 10.09 -2.50 -2.39
N ARG A 204 11.36 -2.30 -2.02
CA ARG A 204 11.83 -2.50 -0.64
C ARG A 204 11.15 -1.57 0.35
N VAL A 205 10.87 -0.32 -0.03
CA VAL A 205 10.07 0.58 0.83
C VAL A 205 8.68 0.00 1.04
N VAL A 206 8.02 -0.43 -0.04
CA VAL A 206 6.66 -0.98 0.02
C VAL A 206 6.60 -2.27 0.84
N ALA A 207 7.52 -3.20 0.60
CA ALA A 207 7.58 -4.49 1.27
C ALA A 207 8.04 -4.34 2.73
N LEU A 208 9.22 -3.75 2.95
CA LEU A 208 9.91 -3.86 4.23
C LEU A 208 9.59 -2.70 5.19
N GLU A 209 9.24 -1.52 4.67
CA GLU A 209 8.88 -0.37 5.52
C GLU A 209 7.37 -0.21 5.71
N LEU A 210 6.56 -0.52 4.69
CA LEU A 210 5.09 -0.37 4.73
C LEU A 210 4.35 -1.68 4.96
N ASP A 211 5.06 -2.81 4.94
CA ASP A 211 4.50 -4.14 5.10
C ASP A 211 3.35 -4.48 4.13
N HIS A 212 3.41 -3.94 2.91
CA HIS A 212 2.34 -4.08 1.92
C HIS A 212 2.58 -5.32 1.04
N PRO A 213 1.58 -6.20 0.87
CA PRO A 213 1.76 -7.53 0.28
C PRO A 213 2.20 -7.49 -1.19
N GLU A 214 1.60 -6.61 -1.99
CA GLU A 214 2.03 -6.36 -3.38
C GLU A 214 3.52 -5.95 -3.49
N GLY A 215 4.08 -5.27 -2.47
CA GLY A 215 5.50 -4.94 -2.43
C GLY A 215 6.38 -6.18 -2.29
N TYR A 216 5.99 -7.12 -1.43
CA TYR A 216 6.68 -8.41 -1.28
C TYR A 216 6.60 -9.23 -2.57
N LEU A 217 5.43 -9.25 -3.23
CA LEU A 217 5.26 -9.92 -4.52
C LEU A 217 6.24 -9.37 -5.56
N GLU A 218 6.28 -8.05 -5.75
CA GLU A 218 7.18 -7.43 -6.72
C GLU A 218 8.66 -7.63 -6.35
N LEU A 219 9.02 -7.52 -5.07
CA LEU A 219 10.39 -7.76 -4.62
C LEU A 219 10.82 -9.23 -4.82
N GLY A 220 9.91 -10.18 -4.58
CA GLY A 220 10.12 -11.60 -4.82
C GLY A 220 10.38 -11.92 -6.30
N LYS A 221 9.63 -11.29 -7.23
CA LYS A 221 9.88 -11.40 -8.68
C LYS A 221 11.27 -10.87 -9.08
N LEU A 222 11.82 -9.92 -8.32
CA LEU A 222 13.15 -9.36 -8.56
C LEU A 222 14.30 -10.18 -7.95
N GLN A 223 14.02 -11.19 -7.14
CA GLN A 223 15.07 -12.04 -6.61
C GLN A 223 15.50 -13.12 -7.62
N PRO A 224 16.77 -13.55 -7.63
CA PRO A 224 17.22 -14.68 -8.45
C PRO A 224 16.42 -15.95 -8.16
N PRO A 225 16.23 -16.85 -9.15
CA PRO A 225 15.76 -18.21 -8.88
C PRO A 225 16.65 -18.91 -7.83
N GLY A 226 16.02 -19.56 -6.85
CA GLY A 226 16.70 -20.27 -5.76
C GLY A 226 17.19 -19.40 -4.59
N ALA A 227 17.11 -18.07 -4.68
CA ALA A 227 17.44 -17.21 -3.55
C ALA A 227 16.45 -17.45 -2.39
N PRO A 228 16.91 -17.65 -1.14
CA PRO A 228 16.02 -17.89 0.00
C PRO A 228 15.07 -16.70 0.24
N GLU A 229 15.52 -15.48 -0.02
CA GLU A 229 14.72 -14.26 0.08
C GLU A 229 13.54 -14.28 -0.89
N ARG A 230 13.71 -14.88 -2.08
CA ARG A 230 12.63 -15.01 -3.06
C ARG A 230 11.46 -15.76 -2.46
N HIS A 231 11.74 -16.91 -1.84
CA HIS A 231 10.72 -17.74 -1.20
C HIS A 231 10.07 -16.99 -0.04
N ALA A 232 10.86 -16.40 0.85
CA ALA A 232 10.35 -15.67 2.01
C ALA A 232 9.41 -14.52 1.63
N TYR A 233 9.77 -13.71 0.62
CA TYR A 233 8.93 -12.63 0.15
C TYR A 233 7.65 -13.13 -0.52
N LEU A 234 7.74 -14.13 -1.40
CA LEU A 234 6.55 -14.68 -2.05
C LEU A 234 5.60 -15.36 -1.04
N ALA A 235 6.13 -16.08 -0.04
CA ALA A 235 5.35 -16.67 1.04
C ALA A 235 4.58 -15.62 1.84
N LYS A 236 5.24 -14.51 2.20
CA LYS A 236 4.58 -13.41 2.91
C LYS A 236 3.48 -12.75 2.08
N ALA A 237 3.72 -12.53 0.79
CA ALA A 237 2.69 -12.02 -0.12
C ALA A 237 1.51 -13.00 -0.25
N ALA A 238 1.78 -14.29 -0.45
CA ALA A 238 0.76 -15.33 -0.62
C ALA A 238 -0.15 -15.47 0.62
N VAL A 239 0.44 -15.54 1.82
CA VAL A 239 -0.32 -15.59 3.09
C VAL A 239 -1.16 -14.34 3.31
N SER A 240 -0.76 -13.21 2.71
CA SER A 240 -1.51 -11.95 2.75
C SER A 240 -2.61 -11.85 1.67
N GLY A 241 -2.88 -12.93 0.93
CA GLY A 241 -3.94 -12.99 -0.07
C GLY A 241 -3.53 -12.55 -1.48
N GLU A 242 -2.23 -12.47 -1.79
CA GLU A 242 -1.78 -12.22 -3.17
C GLU A 242 -1.71 -13.53 -3.95
N ASP A 243 -2.79 -13.87 -4.67
CA ASP A 243 -2.93 -15.11 -5.44
C ASP A 243 -1.76 -15.33 -6.42
N ALA A 244 -1.29 -14.26 -7.07
CA ALA A 244 -0.16 -14.33 -7.99
C ALA A 244 1.13 -14.79 -7.30
N ALA A 245 1.32 -14.47 -6.01
CA ALA A 245 2.47 -14.95 -5.24
C ALA A 245 2.33 -16.44 -4.90
N ALA A 246 1.10 -16.88 -4.57
CA ALA A 246 0.81 -18.29 -4.34
C ALA A 246 1.03 -19.13 -5.62
N VAL A 247 0.63 -18.65 -6.79
CA VAL A 247 0.96 -19.30 -8.08
C VAL A 247 2.47 -19.45 -8.26
N LEU A 248 3.24 -18.36 -8.06
CA LEU A 248 4.70 -18.39 -8.21
C LEU A 248 5.38 -19.36 -7.22
N LEU A 249 4.88 -19.47 -5.98
CA LEU A 249 5.37 -20.47 -5.03
C LEU A 249 5.05 -21.89 -5.51
N GLY A 250 3.82 -22.12 -5.98
CA GLY A 250 3.41 -23.39 -6.56
C GLY A 250 4.35 -23.83 -7.68
N GLU A 251 4.61 -22.95 -8.64
CA GLU A 251 5.54 -23.17 -9.74
C GLU A 251 6.98 -23.46 -9.25
N MET A 252 7.46 -22.71 -8.25
CA MET A 252 8.78 -22.95 -7.64
C MET A 252 8.88 -24.36 -7.03
N TYR A 253 7.85 -24.82 -6.34
CA TYR A 253 7.82 -26.17 -5.76
C TYR A 253 7.68 -27.28 -6.82
N VAL A 254 6.96 -27.03 -7.92
CA VAL A 254 6.93 -27.95 -9.07
C VAL A 254 8.33 -28.11 -9.65
N GLN A 255 9.01 -27.00 -9.95
CA GLN A 255 10.38 -27.00 -10.48
C GLN A 255 11.34 -27.73 -9.54
N ALA A 256 11.28 -27.44 -8.24
CA ALA A 256 12.09 -28.13 -7.24
C ALA A 256 11.81 -29.65 -7.22
N ALA A 257 10.56 -30.08 -7.37
CA ALA A 257 10.21 -31.50 -7.41
C ALA A 257 10.76 -32.24 -8.65
N GLU A 258 11.02 -31.51 -9.73
CA GLU A 258 11.58 -32.04 -10.98
C GLU A 258 13.11 -32.15 -10.96
N GLU A 259 13.77 -31.61 -9.93
CA GLU A 259 15.23 -31.72 -9.78
C GLU A 259 15.71 -33.17 -9.72
N ALA A 260 16.79 -33.44 -10.46
CA ALA A 260 17.41 -34.76 -10.51
C ALA A 260 18.06 -35.10 -9.15
N GLY A 261 18.01 -36.38 -8.77
CA GLY A 261 18.66 -36.87 -7.54
C GLY A 261 17.80 -36.78 -6.27
N LEU A 262 16.61 -36.16 -6.32
CA LEU A 262 15.69 -36.17 -5.18
C LEU A 262 15.10 -37.56 -4.91
N ALA A 263 14.98 -37.90 -3.62
CA ALA A 263 14.30 -39.11 -3.19
C ALA A 263 12.80 -39.04 -3.54
N LYS A 264 12.18 -40.19 -3.82
CA LYS A 264 10.73 -40.27 -4.16
C LYS A 264 9.85 -39.57 -3.12
N ARG A 265 10.19 -39.70 -1.83
CA ARG A 265 9.46 -39.06 -0.73
C ARG A 265 9.55 -37.53 -0.79
N GLN A 266 10.75 -36.97 -0.92
CA GLN A 266 10.97 -35.52 -1.02
C GLN A 266 10.25 -34.94 -2.24
N ARG A 267 10.32 -35.62 -3.39
CA ARG A 267 9.57 -35.24 -4.59
C ARG A 267 8.06 -35.19 -4.35
N SER A 268 7.51 -36.17 -3.62
CA SER A 268 6.10 -36.20 -3.26
C SER A 268 5.71 -35.07 -2.30
N GLU A 269 6.56 -34.76 -1.32
CA GLU A 269 6.35 -33.66 -0.37
C GLU A 269 6.33 -32.30 -1.08
N LEU A 270 7.27 -32.06 -2.00
CA LEU A 270 7.31 -30.82 -2.80
C LEU A 270 6.09 -30.69 -3.72
N ARG A 271 5.63 -31.77 -4.36
CA ARG A 271 4.39 -31.77 -5.16
C ARG A 271 3.16 -31.45 -4.31
N LEU A 272 3.10 -31.95 -3.09
CA LEU A 272 2.00 -31.65 -2.17
C LEU A 272 2.00 -30.17 -1.77
N LEU A 273 3.17 -29.61 -1.46
CA LEU A 273 3.33 -28.16 -1.21
C LEU A 273 2.92 -27.33 -2.42
N ALA A 274 3.37 -27.71 -3.61
CA ALA A 274 2.99 -27.05 -4.87
C ALA A 274 1.46 -27.04 -5.06
N ALA A 275 0.82 -28.20 -4.91
CA ALA A 275 -0.63 -28.32 -5.02
C ALA A 275 -1.38 -27.46 -3.99
N GLY A 276 -0.88 -27.39 -2.75
CA GLY A 276 -1.46 -26.54 -1.71
C GLY A 276 -1.44 -25.06 -2.07
N TRP A 277 -0.31 -24.54 -2.55
CA TRP A 277 -0.22 -23.13 -2.97
C TRP A 277 -1.07 -22.82 -4.21
N LEU A 278 -1.17 -23.74 -5.16
CA LEU A 278 -2.04 -23.59 -6.33
C LEU A 278 -3.53 -23.59 -5.93
N GLU A 279 -3.94 -24.43 -4.98
CA GLU A 279 -5.31 -24.42 -4.44
C GLU A 279 -5.62 -23.09 -3.73
N VAL A 280 -4.68 -22.54 -2.94
CA VAL A 280 -4.83 -21.19 -2.34
C VAL A 280 -5.07 -20.12 -3.41
N ALA A 281 -4.42 -20.24 -4.57
CA ALA A 281 -4.61 -19.34 -5.71
C ALA A 281 -5.85 -19.65 -6.58
N GLY A 282 -6.72 -20.59 -6.16
CA GLY A 282 -7.90 -21.02 -6.93
C GLY A 282 -7.58 -21.83 -8.19
N GLN A 283 -6.38 -22.41 -8.30
CA GLN A 283 -5.93 -23.26 -9.43
C GLN A 283 -6.20 -24.74 -9.14
N ASP A 284 -7.48 -25.10 -8.98
CA ASP A 284 -7.92 -26.44 -8.57
C ASP A 284 -7.45 -27.56 -9.50
N GLU A 285 -7.52 -27.33 -10.81
CA GLU A 285 -7.17 -28.36 -11.79
C GLU A 285 -5.67 -28.68 -11.81
N PRO A 286 -4.76 -27.70 -11.92
CA PRO A 286 -3.32 -27.93 -11.71
C PRO A 286 -3.00 -28.58 -10.37
N ALA A 287 -3.65 -28.15 -9.28
CA ALA A 287 -3.45 -28.73 -7.95
C ALA A 287 -3.85 -30.22 -7.90
N ARG A 288 -4.98 -30.59 -8.52
CA ARG A 288 -5.43 -32.00 -8.59
C ARG A 288 -4.47 -32.86 -9.39
N GLN A 289 -3.90 -32.36 -10.48
CA GLN A 289 -2.95 -33.11 -11.30
C GLN A 289 -1.66 -33.45 -10.54
N LEU A 290 -1.18 -32.54 -9.69
CA LEU A 290 0.03 -32.76 -8.88
C LEU A 290 -0.16 -33.78 -7.75
N ARG A 291 -1.41 -34.05 -7.34
CA ARG A 291 -1.75 -35.01 -6.28
C ARG A 291 -1.88 -36.45 -6.80
N ARG A 292 -1.93 -36.66 -8.12
CA ARG A 292 -2.01 -37.99 -8.75
C ARG A 292 -0.61 -38.59 -8.92
#